data_AF-A0A9N8JRK7-F1
#
_entry.id   AF-A0A9N8JRK7-F1
#
_cell.length_a   1.000
_cell.length_b   1.000
_cell.length_c   1.000
_cell.angle_alpha   90.00
_cell.angle_beta   90.00
_cell.angle_gamma   90.00
#
_symmetry.space_group_name_H-M   'P 1'
#
loop_
_entity.id
_entity.type
_entity.pdbx_description
1 polymer ?
#
loop_
_entity_poly.entity_id
_entity_poly.type
_entity_poly.pdbx_seq_one_letter_code
_entity_poly.pdbx_strand_id
1 'polypeptide(L)'
;MVGRRLLEIEERLEDLEARLMVEPSNSLSANNPSANDEDSDDEDDDDEEGDTATSTTLSRLRKHAQAYLLLTHLTQKVLDHPFVIVQQSRLLRVRNTLLLDLRTAVKQAQAAGVAGKQLLDFLVIYRELGETEGGVAALKGV
;
A
#
# COMPACT_ATOMS: atom_id res chain seq x y z
N MET A 1 6.95 20.88 19.23
CA MET A 1 5.61 21.09 19.80
C MET A 1 4.72 19.92 19.41
N VAL A 2 3.87 19.43 20.31
CA VAL A 2 3.01 18.25 20.07
C VAL A 2 1.94 18.53 19.01
N GLY A 3 1.28 19.69 19.06
CA GLY A 3 0.20 20.05 18.11
C GLY A 3 0.59 19.96 16.64
N ARG A 4 1.78 20.47 16.25
CA ARG A 4 2.27 20.36 14.86
C ARG A 4 2.46 18.91 14.41
N ARG A 5 2.88 18.03 15.31
CA ARG A 5 3.05 16.60 15.01
C ARG A 5 1.70 15.91 14.80
N LEU A 6 0.69 16.28 15.59
CA LEU A 6 -0.66 15.71 15.44
C LEU A 6 -1.28 16.11 14.11
N LEU A 7 -1.13 17.38 13.70
CA LEU A 7 -1.57 17.85 12.39
C LEU A 7 -0.86 17.12 11.25
N GLU A 8 0.47 16.96 11.35
CA GLU A 8 1.25 16.22 10.36
C GLU A 8 0.84 14.74 10.27
N ILE A 9 0.48 14.10 11.39
CA ILE A 9 -0.04 12.73 11.39
C ILE A 9 -1.39 12.66 10.68
N GLU A 10 -2.29 13.61 10.94
CA GLU A 10 -3.62 13.66 10.30
C GLU A 10 -3.50 13.81 8.79
N GLU A 11 -2.75 14.82 8.34
CA GLU A 11 -2.54 15.13 6.92
C GLU A 11 -1.95 13.93 6.18
N ARG A 12 -0.89 13.32 6.72
CA ARG A 12 -0.26 12.15 6.10
C ARG A 12 -1.16 10.91 6.11
N LEU A 13 -2.02 10.75 7.12
CA LEU A 13 -2.96 9.65 7.20
C LEU A 13 -4.07 9.81 6.16
N GLU A 14 -4.66 11.00 6.07
CA GLU A 14 -5.70 11.33 5.08
C GLU A 14 -5.18 11.20 3.65
N ASP A 15 -3.99 11.74 3.36
CA ASP A 15 -3.32 11.59 2.06
C ASP A 15 -3.11 10.13 1.68
N LEU A 16 -2.70 9.30 2.64
CA LEU A 16 -2.44 7.89 2.39
C LEU A 16 -3.72 7.08 2.22
N GLU A 17 -4.78 7.40 2.98
CA GLU A 17 -6.11 6.83 2.79
C GLU A 17 -6.67 7.17 1.41
N ALA A 18 -6.54 8.42 0.96
CA ALA A 18 -7.00 8.85 -0.36
C ALA A 18 -6.26 8.12 -1.49
N ARG A 19 -4.93 8.00 -1.39
CA ARG A 19 -4.12 7.27 -2.39
C ARG A 19 -4.42 5.78 -2.47
N LEU A 20 -4.83 5.17 -1.36
CA LEU A 20 -5.21 3.77 -1.27
C LEU A 20 -6.73 3.55 -1.48
N MET A 21 -7.49 4.61 -1.78
CA MET A 21 -8.96 4.56 -1.90
C MET A 21 -9.64 3.91 -0.68
N VAL A 22 -9.12 4.18 0.52
CA VAL A 22 -9.67 3.65 1.78
C VAL A 22 -10.89 4.48 2.17
N GLU A 23 -12.08 3.99 1.86
CA GLU A 23 -13.33 4.64 2.24
C GLU A 23 -13.49 4.75 3.78
N PRO A 24 -13.99 5.87 4.31
CA PRO A 24 -14.32 6.00 5.73
C PRO A 24 -15.42 5.00 6.12
N SER A 25 -15.31 4.39 7.30
CA SER A 25 -16.19 3.31 7.79
C SER A 25 -17.70 3.63 7.86
N ASN A 26 -18.11 4.88 7.59
CA ASN A 26 -19.50 5.28 7.47
C ASN A 26 -20.08 5.07 6.05
N SER A 27 -19.25 4.64 5.09
CA SER A 27 -19.73 4.16 3.79
C SER A 27 -20.29 2.76 3.96
N LEU A 28 -21.61 2.66 4.14
CA LEU A 28 -22.36 1.42 3.97
C LEU A 28 -22.24 0.98 2.51
N SER A 29 -21.13 0.35 2.14
CA SER A 29 -21.03 -0.40 0.90
C SER A 29 -20.12 -1.60 1.09
N ALA A 30 -20.72 -2.64 1.65
CA ALA A 30 -20.25 -3.98 1.41
C ALA A 30 -20.38 -4.24 -0.10
N ASN A 31 -19.28 -4.65 -0.72
CA ASN A 31 -19.23 -5.28 -2.05
C ASN A 31 -19.27 -4.33 -3.27
N ASN A 32 -18.13 -3.75 -3.65
CA ASN A 32 -17.90 -3.32 -5.03
C ASN A 32 -16.49 -3.66 -5.53
N PRO A 33 -16.33 -4.64 -6.43
CA PRO A 33 -15.08 -4.90 -7.14
C PRO A 33 -15.13 -4.20 -8.51
N SER A 34 -14.81 -2.90 -8.59
CA SER A 34 -14.42 -2.27 -9.86
C SER A 34 -14.08 -0.79 -9.66
N ALA A 35 -12.84 -0.41 -9.97
CA ALA A 35 -12.50 0.65 -10.94
C ALA A 35 -11.01 1.01 -10.78
N ASN A 36 -10.14 0.14 -11.32
CA ASN A 36 -8.92 0.61 -11.96
C ASN A 36 -9.36 1.14 -13.33
N ASP A 37 -9.22 2.43 -13.57
CA ASP A 37 -9.09 3.06 -14.90
C ASP A 37 -8.57 4.49 -14.65
N GLU A 38 -7.26 4.71 -14.76
CA GLU A 38 -6.53 5.15 -15.95
C GLU A 38 -6.52 6.68 -16.08
N ASP A 39 -5.33 7.28 -15.93
CA ASP A 39 -4.88 8.38 -16.80
C ASP A 39 -3.35 8.55 -16.66
N SER A 40 -2.61 8.08 -17.66
CA SER A 40 -1.37 8.69 -18.11
C SER A 40 -1.05 8.10 -19.48
N ASP A 41 -1.59 8.75 -20.52
CA ASP A 41 -1.08 8.66 -21.89
C ASP A 41 0.43 8.93 -21.90
N ASP A 42 1.21 7.95 -22.34
CA ASP A 42 2.46 8.20 -23.04
C ASP A 42 2.59 7.11 -24.12
N GLU A 43 2.31 7.51 -25.35
CA GLU A 43 2.56 6.72 -26.56
C GLU A 43 4.08 6.58 -26.73
N ASP A 44 4.63 5.38 -26.54
CA ASP A 44 5.73 4.94 -27.39
C ASP A 44 5.86 3.41 -27.43
N ASP A 45 6.04 2.98 -28.68
CA ASP A 45 6.09 1.64 -29.25
C ASP A 45 7.37 0.89 -28.81
N ASP A 46 7.25 -0.30 -28.21
CA ASP A 46 8.16 -1.44 -28.43
C ASP A 46 7.82 -2.66 -27.51
N ASP A 47 7.86 -3.86 -28.11
CA ASP A 47 7.56 -5.19 -27.58
C ASP A 47 8.37 -5.63 -26.31
N GLU A 48 8.18 -4.96 -25.16
CA GLU A 48 8.64 -5.40 -23.81
C GLU A 48 7.61 -5.10 -22.69
N GLU A 49 6.31 -5.03 -23.02
CA GLU A 49 5.22 -4.52 -22.16
C GLU A 49 4.97 -5.23 -20.81
N GLY A 50 5.47 -6.45 -20.60
CA GLY A 50 5.29 -7.15 -19.32
C GLY A 50 6.07 -6.53 -18.14
N ASP A 51 7.18 -5.84 -18.44
CA ASP A 51 8.10 -5.31 -17.43
C ASP A 51 7.64 -3.94 -16.88
N THR A 52 7.14 -3.07 -17.75
CA THR A 52 6.83 -1.68 -17.41
C THR A 52 5.65 -1.56 -16.46
N ALA A 53 4.52 -2.23 -16.73
CA ALA A 53 3.34 -2.19 -15.86
C ALA A 53 3.61 -2.82 -14.47
N THR A 54 4.40 -3.90 -14.43
CA THR A 54 4.81 -4.50 -13.16
C THR A 54 5.77 -3.57 -12.39
N SER A 55 6.66 -2.88 -13.08
CA SER A 55 7.59 -1.92 -12.49
C SER A 55 6.88 -0.68 -11.92
N THR A 56 5.88 -0.14 -12.63
CA THR A 56 5.08 1.00 -12.14
C THR A 56 4.24 0.63 -10.92
N THR A 57 3.59 -0.53 -10.92
CA THR A 57 2.84 -1.05 -9.76
C THR A 57 3.74 -1.29 -8.56
N LEU A 58 4.92 -1.90 -8.75
CA LEU A 58 5.92 -2.09 -7.71
C LEU A 58 6.40 -0.75 -7.12
N SER A 59 6.70 0.23 -7.98
CA SER A 59 7.13 1.58 -7.57
C SER A 59 6.06 2.29 -6.73
N ARG A 60 4.79 2.20 -7.16
CA ARG A 60 3.65 2.76 -6.43
C ARG A 60 3.49 2.11 -5.05
N LEU A 61 3.48 0.78 -4.97
CA LEU A 61 3.37 0.05 -3.72
C LEU A 61 4.52 0.35 -2.76
N ARG A 62 5.74 0.49 -3.28
CA ARG A 62 6.90 0.89 -2.47
C ARG A 62 6.72 2.27 -1.86
N LYS A 63 6.24 3.25 -2.63
CA LYS A 63 5.94 4.60 -2.14
C LYS A 63 4.88 4.57 -1.04
N HIS A 64 3.82 3.78 -1.20
CA HIS A 64 2.78 3.63 -0.18
C HIS A 64 3.30 2.97 1.11
N ALA A 65 4.11 1.92 0.99
CA ALA A 65 4.73 1.27 2.14
C ALA A 65 5.68 2.21 2.90
N GLN A 66 6.51 2.98 2.19
CA GLN A 66 7.38 3.98 2.81
C GLN A 66 6.58 5.08 3.52
N ALA A 67 5.50 5.57 2.91
CA ALA A 67 4.62 6.56 3.53
C ALA A 67 3.98 6.01 4.81
N TYR A 68 3.51 4.76 4.79
CA TYR A 68 2.96 4.08 5.97
C TYR A 68 3.99 3.91 7.09
N LEU A 69 5.21 3.48 6.75
CA LEU A 69 6.28 3.30 7.74
C LEU A 69 6.71 4.63 8.37
N LEU A 70 6.76 5.70 7.58
CA LEU A 70 7.03 7.04 8.11
C LEU A 70 5.91 7.52 9.03
N LEU A 71 4.65 7.28 8.65
CA LEU A 71 3.49 7.62 9.47
C LEU A 71 3.50 6.86 10.81
N THR A 72 3.77 5.55 10.80
CA THR A 72 3.90 4.75 12.03
C THR A 72 5.07 5.21 12.91
N HIS A 73 6.18 5.64 12.32
CA HIS A 73 7.28 6.24 13.08
C HIS A 73 6.90 7.60 13.71
N LEU A 74 6.08 8.40 13.04
CA LEU A 74 5.59 9.67 13.60
C LEU A 74 4.63 9.44 14.77
N THR A 75 3.73 8.45 14.67
CA THR A 75 2.77 8.12 15.73
C THR A 75 3.44 7.55 16.97
N GLN A 76 4.53 6.78 16.83
CA GLN A 76 5.31 6.26 17.97
C GLN A 76 5.77 7.34 18.96
N LYS A 77 6.04 8.57 18.49
CA LYS A 77 6.52 9.68 19.34
C LYS A 77 5.43 10.27 20.24
N VAL A 78 4.17 9.93 19.99
CA VAL A 78 2.97 10.47 20.67
C VAL A 78 1.91 9.36 20.86
N LEU A 79 2.36 8.11 21.01
CA LEU A 79 1.49 6.93 20.97
C LEU A 79 0.33 6.98 21.98
N ASP A 80 0.60 7.46 23.19
CA ASP A 80 -0.37 7.53 24.29
C ASP A 80 -1.32 8.73 24.18
N HIS A 81 -1.15 9.60 23.17
CA HIS A 81 -2.00 10.75 23.00
C HIS A 81 -3.41 10.30 22.54
N PRO A 82 -4.52 10.77 23.16
CA PRO A 82 -5.87 10.33 22.83
C PRO A 82 -6.23 10.40 21.34
N PHE A 83 -5.74 11.42 20.65
CA PHE A 83 -5.85 11.54 19.20
C PHE A 83 -5.32 10.29 18.47
N VAL A 84 -4.08 9.87 18.75
CA VAL A 84 -3.44 8.73 18.07
C VAL A 84 -4.18 7.43 18.38
N ILE A 85 -4.70 7.28 19.60
CA ILE A 85 -5.53 6.14 20.00
C ILE A 85 -6.78 6.03 19.11
N VAL A 86 -7.47 7.15 18.85
CA VAL A 86 -8.65 7.17 17.98
C VAL A 86 -8.28 6.86 16.52
N GLN A 87 -7.09 7.28 16.05
CA GLN A 87 -6.63 7.01 14.68
C GLN A 87 -6.15 5.57 14.45
N GLN A 88 -6.01 4.72 15.48
CA GLN A 88 -5.54 3.33 15.32
C GLN A 88 -6.40 2.52 14.33
N SER A 89 -7.71 2.74 14.34
CA SER A 89 -8.63 2.05 13.42
C SER A 89 -8.37 2.41 11.95
N ARG A 90 -8.02 3.67 11.66
CA ARG A 90 -7.64 4.15 10.33
C ARG A 90 -6.28 3.59 9.90
N LEU A 91 -5.28 3.66 10.78
CA LEU A 91 -3.96 3.08 10.54
C LEU A 91 -4.02 1.59 10.24
N LEU A 92 -4.88 0.85 10.94
CA LEU A 92 -5.09 -0.57 10.68
C LEU A 92 -5.75 -0.83 9.32
N ARG A 93 -6.73 -0.01 8.92
CA ARG A 93 -7.36 -0.12 7.59
C ARG A 93 -6.36 0.15 6.47
N VAL A 94 -5.61 1.24 6.56
CA VAL A 94 -4.52 1.55 5.63
C VAL A 94 -3.53 0.38 5.49
N ARG A 95 -3.10 -0.19 6.61
CA ARG A 95 -2.20 -1.35 6.62
C ARG A 95 -2.81 -2.55 5.89
N ASN A 96 -4.05 -2.89 6.19
CA ASN A 96 -4.73 -4.03 5.60
C ASN A 96 -4.94 -3.87 4.09
N THR A 97 -5.34 -2.67 3.64
CA THR A 97 -5.49 -2.37 2.21
C THR A 97 -4.15 -2.47 1.48
N LEU A 98 -3.08 -1.90 2.04
CA LEU A 98 -1.74 -2.01 1.44
C LEU A 98 -1.29 -3.46 1.28
N LEU A 99 -1.55 -4.31 2.29
CA LEU A 99 -1.21 -5.74 2.22
C LEU A 99 -2.09 -6.50 1.22
N LEU A 100 -3.36 -6.13 1.09
CA LEU A 100 -4.26 -6.71 0.09
C LEU A 100 -3.79 -6.36 -1.33
N ASP A 101 -3.46 -5.10 -1.58
CA ASP A 101 -2.95 -4.64 -2.87
C ASP A 101 -1.63 -5.33 -3.21
N LEU A 102 -0.73 -5.44 -2.23
CA LEU A 102 0.55 -6.12 -2.40
C LEU A 102 0.37 -7.61 -2.70
N ARG A 103 -0.57 -8.30 -2.06
CA ARG A 103 -0.91 -9.70 -2.38
C ARG A 103 -1.48 -9.84 -3.78
N THR A 104 -2.34 -8.92 -4.18
CA THR A 104 -2.96 -8.90 -5.51
C THR A 104 -1.92 -8.66 -6.60
N ALA A 105 -1.02 -7.70 -6.38
CA ALA A 105 0.08 -7.41 -7.30
C ALA A 105 1.05 -8.58 -7.46
N VAL A 106 1.40 -9.30 -6.37
CA VAL A 106 2.22 -10.51 -6.46
C VAL A 106 1.54 -11.59 -7.30
N LYS A 107 0.23 -11.82 -7.10
CA LYS A 107 -0.53 -12.80 -7.90
C LYS A 107 -0.58 -12.41 -9.37
N GLN A 108 -0.80 -11.14 -9.67
CA GLN A 108 -0.83 -10.61 -11.04
C GLN A 108 0.54 -10.74 -11.71
N ALA A 109 1.62 -10.36 -11.02
CA ALA A 109 2.99 -10.51 -11.51
C ALA A 109 3.31 -11.99 -11.82
N GLN A 110 2.95 -12.91 -10.92
CA GLN A 110 3.13 -14.36 -11.17
C GLN A 110 2.32 -14.86 -12.36
N ALA A 111 1.07 -14.41 -12.51
CA ALA A 111 0.23 -14.78 -13.65
C ALA A 111 0.77 -14.23 -14.98
N ALA A 112 1.42 -13.06 -14.95
CA ALA A 112 2.11 -12.45 -16.08
C ALA A 112 3.50 -13.06 -16.35
N GLY A 113 3.92 -14.09 -15.60
CA GLY A 113 5.21 -14.75 -15.79
C GLY A 113 6.41 -14.00 -15.20
N VAL A 114 6.18 -12.95 -14.40
CA VAL A 114 7.24 -12.20 -13.73
C VAL A 114 7.93 -13.09 -12.69
N ALA A 115 9.26 -13.14 -12.76
CA ALA A 115 10.07 -13.99 -11.90
C ALA A 115 11.38 -13.30 -11.46
N GLY A 116 12.15 -14.00 -10.63
CA GLY A 116 13.48 -13.54 -10.23
C GLY A 116 13.45 -12.24 -9.43
N LYS A 117 14.24 -11.25 -9.85
CA LYS A 117 14.52 -10.03 -9.08
C LYS A 117 13.26 -9.22 -8.77
N GLN A 118 12.40 -8.98 -9.76
CA GLN A 118 11.20 -8.17 -9.56
C GLN A 118 10.22 -8.80 -8.58
N LEU A 119 10.05 -10.12 -8.64
CA LEU A 119 9.21 -10.85 -7.68
C LEU A 119 9.80 -10.76 -6.26
N LEU A 120 11.13 -10.80 -6.13
CA LEU A 120 11.81 -10.57 -4.85
C LEU A 120 11.60 -9.14 -4.33
N ASP A 121 11.54 -8.14 -5.20
CA ASP A 121 11.31 -6.75 -4.79
C ASP A 121 9.94 -6.55 -4.12
N PHE A 122 8.90 -7.26 -4.56
CA PHE A 122 7.62 -7.29 -3.83
C PHE A 122 7.75 -7.90 -2.43
N LEU A 123 8.54 -8.97 -2.28
CA LEU A 123 8.78 -9.59 -0.97
C LEU A 123 9.60 -8.71 -0.03
N VAL A 124 10.46 -7.84 -0.56
CA VAL A 124 11.16 -6.83 0.23
C VAL A 124 10.15 -5.88 0.87
N ILE A 125 9.08 -5.47 0.16
CA ILE A 125 8.02 -4.62 0.72
C ILE A 125 7.31 -5.34 1.88
N TYR A 126 6.96 -6.62 1.72
CA TYR A 126 6.39 -7.44 2.81
C TYR A 126 7.30 -7.45 4.05
N ARG A 127 8.60 -7.65 3.85
CA ARG A 127 9.57 -7.64 4.94
C ARG A 127 9.64 -6.28 5.64
N GLU A 128 9.66 -5.19 4.89
CA GLU A 128 9.67 -3.82 5.44
C GLU A 128 8.41 -3.53 6.28
N LEU A 129 7.26 -4.10 5.90
CA LEU A 129 6.00 -3.99 6.65
C LEU A 129 5.89 -4.98 7.84
N GLY A 130 6.90 -5.81 8.07
CA GLY A 130 6.91 -6.85 9.10
C GLY A 130 6.02 -8.05 8.79
N GLU A 131 5.66 -8.26 7.52
CA GLU A 131 4.69 -9.27 7.04
C GLU A 131 5.38 -10.37 6.23
N THR A 132 6.50 -10.88 6.75
CA THR A 132 7.31 -11.89 6.05
C THR A 132 6.54 -13.18 5.78
N GLU A 133 5.72 -13.64 6.73
CA GLU A 133 4.88 -14.83 6.55
C GLU A 133 3.80 -14.60 5.49
N GLY A 134 3.17 -13.42 5.49
CA GLY A 134 2.21 -13.00 4.47
C GLY A 134 2.84 -12.95 3.08
N GLY A 135 4.09 -12.46 2.97
CA GLY A 135 4.83 -12.46 1.70
C GLY A 135 5.13 -13.87 1.18
N VAL A 136 5.52 -14.80 2.06
CA VAL A 136 5.72 -16.20 1.69
C VAL A 136 4.41 -16.86 1.28
N ALA A 137 3.30 -16.55 1.95
CA ALA A 137 1.97 -17.05 1.57
C ALA A 137 1.54 -16.53 0.19
N ALA A 138 1.72 -15.22 -0.05
CA ALA A 138 1.44 -14.59 -1.34
C ALA A 138 2.22 -15.25 -2.48
N LEU A 139 3.52 -15.53 -2.27
CA LEU A 139 4.36 -16.21 -3.27
C LEU A 139 3.89 -17.64 -3.57
N LYS A 140 3.36 -18.35 -2.57
CA LYS A 140 2.83 -19.71 -2.75
C LYS A 140 1.45 -19.74 -3.40
N GLY A 141 0.79 -18.59 -3.56
CA GLY A 141 -0.60 -18.50 -4.02
C GLY A 141 -1.62 -19.00 -3.00
N VAL A 142 -1.24 -19.14 -1.73
CA VAL A 142 -2.08 -19.63 -0.62
C VAL A 142 -2.72 -18.46 0.12
#